data_AF-A0A920IP62-F1
#
_entry.id   AF-A0A920IP62-F1
#
_cell.length_a   1.000
_cell.length_b   1.000
_cell.length_c   1.000
_cell.angle_alpha   90.00
_cell.angle_beta   90.00
_cell.angle_gamma   90.00
#
_symmetry.space_group_name_H-M   'P 1'
#
loop_
_entity.id
_entity.type
_entity.pdbx_description
1 polymer ?
#
loop_
_entity_poly.entity_id
_entity_poly.type
_entity_poly.pdbx_seq_one_letter_code
_entity_poly.pdbx_strand_id
1 'polypeptide(L)'
;MVQDIINKFSSDYKVIVVGDATMAPYEITNAGGSIEHWNEEPSHVWIKRLSDHFENMAWLNPVPDDHWDYTSSICILRDLFENRMYPLTLKGLEEGMAELSK
;
A
#
# COMPACT_ATOMS: atom_id res chain seq x y z
N MET A 1 -1.35 16.30 3.94
CA MET A 1 -0.75 15.50 2.85
C MET A 1 -1.74 14.51 2.26
N VAL A 2 -2.13 13.42 2.95
CA VAL A 2 -3.09 12.43 2.41
C VAL A 2 -4.47 13.04 2.11
N GLN A 3 -4.98 13.86 3.04
CA GLN A 3 -6.26 14.54 2.83
C GLN A 3 -6.24 15.50 1.62
N ASP A 4 -5.09 16.13 1.35
CA ASP A 4 -4.94 17.03 0.21
C ASP A 4 -5.00 16.27 -1.11
N ILE A 5 -4.47 15.04 -1.14
CA ILE A 5 -4.56 14.13 -2.29
C ILE A 5 -6.03 13.73 -2.53
N ILE A 6 -6.72 13.27 -1.49
CA ILE A 6 -8.14 12.87 -1.54
C ILE A 6 -9.02 14.04 -2.02
N ASN A 7 -8.77 15.25 -1.53
CA ASN A 7 -9.54 16.43 -1.91
C ASN A 7 -9.24 16.93 -3.33
N LYS A 8 -8.06 16.62 -3.87
CA LYS A 8 -7.59 17.13 -5.17
C LYS A 8 -7.94 16.21 -6.34
N PHE A 9 -7.95 14.90 -6.12
CA PHE A 9 -8.13 13.90 -7.17
C PHE A 9 -9.44 13.13 -6.96
N SER A 10 -10.18 12.92 -8.04
CA SER A 10 -11.38 12.09 -8.06
C SER A 10 -11.03 10.61 -7.85
N SER A 11 -12.04 9.81 -7.48
CA SER A 11 -11.89 8.38 -7.13
C SER A 11 -11.41 7.49 -8.29
N ASP A 12 -11.56 7.95 -9.53
CA ASP A 12 -11.19 7.24 -10.77
C ASP A 12 -9.69 7.30 -11.09
N TYR A 13 -8.91 8.10 -10.35
CA TYR A 13 -7.46 8.10 -10.48
C TYR A 13 -6.86 6.76 -10.05
N LYS A 14 -5.85 6.33 -10.80
CA LYS A 14 -5.07 5.12 -10.48
C LYS A 14 -3.92 5.47 -9.54
N VAL A 15 -3.88 4.83 -8.38
CA VAL A 15 -2.83 5.01 -7.37
C VAL A 15 -1.91 3.79 -7.38
N ILE A 16 -0.62 4.03 -7.60
CA ILE A 16 0.41 2.99 -7.56
C ILE A 16 1.40 3.36 -6.47
N VAL A 17 1.52 2.51 -5.46
CA VAL A 17 2.55 2.63 -4.41
C VAL A 17 3.71 1.71 -4.76
N VAL A 18 4.94 2.16 -4.52
CA VAL A 18 6.15 1.38 -4.81
C VAL A 18 7.04 1.38 -3.57
N GLY A 19 7.40 0.19 -3.08
CA GLY A 19 8.24 0.03 -1.90
C GLY A 19 8.35 -1.43 -1.45
N ASP A 20 9.36 -1.76 -0.63
CA ASP A 20 9.63 -3.13 -0.18
C ASP A 20 8.64 -3.68 0.87
N ALA A 21 7.77 -2.81 1.40
CA ALA A 21 6.79 -3.13 2.43
C ALA A 21 7.43 -3.82 3.67
N THR A 22 8.72 -3.60 3.90
CA THR A 22 9.49 -4.27 4.96
C THR A 22 9.74 -3.29 6.10
N MET A 23 9.09 -3.53 7.22
CA MET A 23 9.18 -2.71 8.44
C MET A 23 8.68 -3.52 9.63
N ALA A 24 8.86 -3.00 10.85
CA ALA A 24 8.24 -3.65 11.99
C ALA A 24 6.71 -3.47 11.92
N PRO A 25 5.90 -4.51 12.23
CA PRO A 25 4.43 -4.43 12.11
C PRO A 25 3.80 -3.27 12.89
N TYR A 26 4.38 -2.90 14.03
CA TYR A 26 3.88 -1.78 14.85
C TYR A 26 3.99 -0.42 14.15
N GLU A 27 4.91 -0.25 13.19
CA GLU A 27 5.03 0.96 12.37
C GLU A 27 3.76 1.17 11.52
N ILE A 28 3.05 0.07 11.22
CA ILE A 28 1.79 0.09 10.49
C ILE A 28 0.60 0.17 11.44
N THR A 29 0.59 -0.64 12.51
CA THR A 29 -0.59 -0.90 13.34
C THR A 29 -0.79 0.05 14.51
N ASN A 30 0.23 0.79 14.94
CA ASN A 30 0.18 1.55 16.19
C ASN A 30 0.31 3.07 15.98
N ALA A 31 -0.39 3.84 16.81
CA ALA A 31 -0.10 5.26 17.01
C ALA A 31 1.27 5.39 17.69
N GLY A 32 2.07 6.37 17.26
CA GLY A 32 3.47 6.51 17.66
C GLY A 32 4.39 5.41 17.12
N GLY A 33 3.92 4.58 16.20
CA GLY A 33 4.71 3.51 15.58
C GLY A 33 5.78 4.02 14.61
N SER A 34 5.67 5.25 14.12
CA SER A 34 6.67 5.87 13.24
C SER A 34 8.01 6.07 13.95
N ILE A 35 9.10 5.68 13.28
CA ILE A 35 10.46 5.76 13.83
C ILE A 35 10.96 7.21 13.87
N GLU A 36 10.55 8.05 12.92
CA GLU A 36 11.10 9.40 12.75
C GLU A 36 10.34 10.48 13.50
N HIS A 37 9.05 10.27 13.79
CA HIS A 37 8.18 11.27 14.41
C HIS A 37 6.97 10.61 15.07
N TRP A 38 6.38 11.28 16.06
CA TRP A 38 5.14 10.81 16.65
C TRP A 38 3.97 10.99 15.67
N ASN A 39 3.34 9.88 15.26
CA ASN A 39 2.09 9.88 14.50
C ASN A 39 0.90 9.67 15.45
N GLU A 40 -0.05 10.61 15.46
CA GLU A 40 -1.26 10.50 16.30
C GLU A 40 -2.17 9.34 15.88
N GLU A 41 -2.21 9.02 14.59
CA GLU A 41 -2.99 7.92 14.03
C GLU A 41 -2.09 6.85 13.42
N PRO A 42 -2.40 5.55 13.59
CA PRO A 42 -1.66 4.46 12.94
C PRO A 42 -1.59 4.59 11.41
N SER A 43 -0.49 4.14 10.81
CA SER A 43 -0.27 4.24 9.36
C SER A 43 -1.36 3.52 8.54
N HIS A 44 -1.90 2.39 9.03
CA HIS A 44 -2.97 1.67 8.35
C HIS A 44 -4.27 2.48 8.16
N VAL A 45 -4.53 3.47 9.04
CA VAL A 45 -5.72 4.33 8.92
C VAL A 45 -5.62 5.19 7.66
N TRP A 46 -4.44 5.69 7.33
CA TRP A 46 -4.21 6.50 6.15
C TRP A 46 -4.31 5.68 4.86
N ILE A 47 -3.78 4.46 4.88
CA ILE A 47 -3.91 3.52 3.76
C ILE A 47 -5.40 3.21 3.52
N LYS A 48 -6.15 2.96 4.59
CA LYS A 48 -7.59 2.73 4.51
C LYS A 48 -8.35 3.94 3.92
N ARG A 49 -8.01 5.16 4.32
CA ARG A 49 -8.62 6.37 3.73
C ARG A 49 -8.36 6.49 2.23
N LEU A 50 -7.18 6.07 1.77
CA LEU A 50 -6.85 6.04 0.35
C LEU A 50 -7.62 4.94 -0.38
N SER A 51 -7.66 3.72 0.16
CA SER A 51 -8.40 2.60 -0.45
C SER A 51 -9.91 2.83 -0.48
N ASP A 52 -10.46 3.52 0.53
CA ASP A 52 -11.89 3.87 0.60
C ASP A 52 -12.27 4.96 -0.43
N HIS A 53 -11.30 5.76 -0.91
CA HIS A 53 -11.53 6.85 -1.87
C HIS A 53 -11.15 6.49 -3.31
N PHE A 54 -10.00 5.84 -3.53
CA PHE A 54 -9.51 5.47 -4.86
C PHE A 54 -9.90 4.04 -5.19
N GLU A 55 -10.72 3.87 -6.23
CA GLU A 55 -11.20 2.55 -6.67
C GLU A 55 -10.06 1.69 -7.20
N ASN A 56 -9.06 2.33 -7.82
CA ASN A 56 -7.94 1.69 -8.49
C ASN A 56 -6.64 1.95 -7.75
N MET A 57 -6.29 1.07 -6.82
CA MET A 57 -5.07 1.17 -6.02
C MET A 57 -4.29 -0.15 -6.02
N ALA A 58 -2.98 -0.08 -6.27
CA ALA A 58 -2.09 -1.23 -6.25
C ALA A 58 -0.74 -0.91 -5.64
N TRP A 59 -0.03 -1.94 -5.18
CA TRP A 59 1.33 -1.86 -4.65
C TRP A 59 2.29 -2.66 -5.53
N LEU A 60 3.44 -2.09 -5.88
CA LEU A 60 4.55 -2.78 -6.55
C LEU A 60 5.69 -3.01 -5.56
N ASN A 61 5.98 -4.28 -5.27
CA ASN A 61 6.95 -4.67 -4.25
C ASN A 61 8.23 -5.27 -4.89
N PRO A 62 9.43 -4.68 -4.68
CA PRO A 62 10.70 -5.23 -5.16
C PRO A 62 11.18 -6.48 -4.40
N VAL A 63 10.61 -6.81 -3.23
CA VAL A 63 10.89 -8.08 -2.55
C VAL A 63 10.33 -9.21 -3.41
N PRO A 64 11.10 -10.29 -3.68
CA PRO A 64 10.58 -11.45 -4.41
C PRO A 64 9.36 -12.06 -3.71
N ASP A 65 8.37 -12.48 -4.48
CA ASP A 65 7.05 -12.89 -4.00
C ASP A 65 7.05 -14.17 -3.15
N ASP A 66 8.02 -15.05 -3.38
CA ASP A 66 8.29 -16.22 -2.55
C ASP A 66 8.70 -15.89 -1.10
N HIS A 67 9.11 -14.64 -0.82
CA HIS A 67 9.46 -14.17 0.52
C HIS A 67 8.30 -13.48 1.26
N TRP A 68 7.20 -13.16 0.59
CA TRP A 68 6.16 -12.29 1.16
C TRP A 68 5.48 -12.89 2.39
N ASP A 69 5.17 -14.18 2.35
CA ASP A 69 4.46 -14.85 3.44
C ASP A 69 5.30 -14.99 4.73
N TYR A 70 6.62 -14.72 4.65
CA TYR A 70 7.53 -14.72 5.79
C TYR A 70 7.69 -13.36 6.45
N THR A 71 7.18 -12.28 5.84
CA THR A 71 7.33 -10.90 6.34
C THR A 71 5.97 -10.35 6.74
N SER A 72 5.71 -10.26 8.04
CA SER A 72 4.39 -9.88 8.56
C SER A 72 3.88 -8.52 8.07
N SER A 73 4.76 -7.52 7.90
CA SER A 73 4.38 -6.21 7.35
C SER A 73 3.92 -6.29 5.89
N ILE A 74 4.53 -7.16 5.08
CA ILE A 74 4.11 -7.42 3.70
C ILE A 74 2.72 -8.04 3.69
N CYS A 75 2.45 -9.03 4.55
CA CYS A 75 1.12 -9.62 4.68
C CYS A 75 0.05 -8.57 5.05
N ILE A 76 0.33 -7.74 6.05
CA ILE A 76 -0.59 -6.66 6.48
C ILE A 76 -0.87 -5.69 5.32
N LEU A 77 0.17 -5.23 4.63
CA LEU A 77 0.01 -4.30 3.52
C LEU A 77 -0.69 -4.94 2.32
N ARG A 78 -0.43 -6.22 2.02
CA ARG A 78 -1.14 -6.97 0.98
C ARG A 78 -2.63 -7.05 1.28
N ASP A 79 -3.01 -7.30 2.53
CA ASP A 79 -4.41 -7.34 2.97
C ASP A 79 -5.07 -5.96 2.87
N LEU A 80 -4.37 -4.90 3.29
CA LEU A 80 -4.86 -3.52 3.19
C LEU A 80 -5.05 -3.05 1.74
N PHE A 81 -4.30 -3.64 0.80
CA PHE A 81 -4.44 -3.42 -0.64
C PHE A 81 -5.37 -4.45 -1.31
N GLU A 82 -6.12 -5.23 -0.54
CA GLU A 82 -7.08 -6.22 -1.04
C GLU A 82 -6.45 -7.24 -2.01
N ASN A 83 -5.21 -7.66 -1.73
CA ASN A 83 -4.39 -8.53 -2.57
C ASN A 83 -3.95 -7.92 -3.91
N ARG A 84 -4.10 -6.60 -4.11
CA ARG A 84 -3.58 -5.86 -5.28
C ARG A 84 -2.12 -5.45 -5.07
N MET A 85 -1.28 -6.39 -4.64
CA MET A 85 0.17 -6.24 -4.52
C MET A 85 0.86 -7.15 -5.54
N TYR A 86 1.75 -6.58 -6.35
CA TYR A 86 2.43 -7.28 -7.44
C TYR A 86 3.95 -7.15 -7.31
N PRO A 87 4.72 -8.17 -7.71
CA PRO A 87 6.17 -8.09 -7.68
C PRO A 87 6.67 -7.05 -8.68
N LEU A 88 7.72 -6.30 -8.35
CA LEU A 88 8.34 -5.31 -9.25
C LEU A 88 9.18 -6.01 -10.33
N THR A 89 8.49 -6.72 -11.22
CA THR A 89 8.99 -7.42 -12.39
C THR A 89 8.19 -6.98 -13.61
N LEU A 90 8.67 -7.28 -14.82
CA LEU A 90 7.91 -6.98 -16.04
C LEU A 90 6.51 -7.61 -16.00
N LYS A 91 6.41 -8.87 -15.57
CA LYS A 91 5.15 -9.59 -15.43
C LYS A 91 4.24 -8.94 -14.39
N GLY A 92 4.76 -8.61 -13.21
CA GLY A 92 3.95 -7.97 -12.16
C GLY A 92 3.49 -6.56 -12.53
N LEU A 93 4.27 -5.82 -13.31
CA LEU A 93 3.85 -4.55 -13.91
C LEU A 93 2.68 -4.75 -14.89
N GLU A 94 2.76 -5.74 -15.77
CA GLU A 94 1.67 -6.07 -16.70
C GLU A 94 0.39 -6.46 -15.94
N GLU A 95 0.50 -7.33 -14.94
CA GLU A 95 -0.63 -7.78 -14.11
C GLU A 95 -1.26 -6.63 -13.32
N GLY A 96 -0.45 -5.80 -12.67
CA GLY A 96 -0.93 -4.65 -11.91
C GLY A 96 -1.61 -3.60 -12.81
N MET A 97 -1.06 -3.32 -13.99
CA MET A 97 -1.66 -2.39 -14.94
C MET A 97 -2.98 -2.93 -15.53
N ALA A 98 -3.06 -4.24 -15.76
CA ALA A 98 -4.29 -4.89 -16.20
C ALA A 98 -5.38 -4.82 -15.12
N GLU A 99 -5.04 -5.04 -13.85
CA GLU A 99 -5.99 -4.90 -12.73
C GLU A 99 -6.55 -3.48 -12.64
N LEU A 100 -5.67 -2.48 -12.65
CA LEU A 100 -6.05 -1.07 -12.54
C LEU A 100 -6.80 -0.52 -13.76
N SER A 101 -6.99 -1.32 -14.81
CA SER A 101 -7.66 -0.90 -16.05
C SER A 101 -9.02 -1.57 -16.25
N LYS A 102 -9.47 -2.36 -15.29
CA LYS A 102 -10.83 -2.91 -15.23
C LYS A 102 -11.83 -1.82 -14.85
#